data_AF-A0A0Q3G3D6-F1
#
_entry.id   AF-A0A0Q3G3D6-F1
#
_cell.length_a   1.000
_cell.length_b   1.000
_cell.length_c   1.000
_cell.angle_alpha   90.00
_cell.angle_beta   90.00
_cell.angle_gamma   90.00
#
_symmetry.space_group_name_H-M   'P 1'
#
loop_
_entity.id
_entity.type
_entity.pdbx_description
1 polymer ?
#
loop_
_entity_poly.entity_id
_entity_poly.type
_entity_poly.pdbx_seq_one_letter_code
_entity_poly.pdbx_strand_id
1 'polypeptide(L)'
;MEEGVQRRVQVDHDERRAQVEHEQAGDARAATDTSRNTIVAKGNKPKKSPKKNSGDALVGVMHRFVDIKEKEATKEDGNEFSITRCMAELRTLQEITPDEKLMALKLFKIADNREMFVNLVADKDGTALLWIRRHI
;
A
#
# COMPACT_ATOMS: atom_id res chain seq x y z
N MET A 1 61.93 31.19 -0.85
CA MET A 1 61.97 29.76 -0.49
C MET A 1 60.55 29.44 -0.01
N GLU A 2 59.62 29.29 -0.95
CA GLU A 2 59.23 28.05 -1.67
C GLU A 2 57.87 27.64 -1.08
N GLU A 3 56.75 28.04 -1.71
CA GLU A 3 56.02 27.29 -2.76
C GLU A 3 55.65 25.85 -2.33
N GLY A 4 54.37 25.47 -2.47
CA GLY A 4 54.06 24.05 -2.70
C GLY A 4 52.73 23.49 -2.20
N VAL A 5 51.68 23.65 -3.02
CA VAL A 5 50.74 22.56 -3.44
C VAL A 5 49.94 21.82 -2.34
N GLN A 6 48.60 21.93 -2.31
CA GLN A 6 47.76 20.98 -3.07
C GLN A 6 46.32 21.47 -3.30
N ARG A 7 45.95 21.58 -4.59
CA ARG A 7 44.55 21.61 -5.07
C ARG A 7 44.07 20.16 -5.27
N ARG A 8 42.81 19.84 -4.94
CA ARG A 8 41.95 18.84 -5.62
C ARG A 8 40.51 19.02 -5.16
N VAL A 9 39.70 19.76 -5.94
CA VAL A 9 38.84 19.25 -7.03
C VAL A 9 37.56 18.65 -6.46
N GLN A 10 36.52 19.48 -6.48
CA GLN A 10 35.11 19.10 -6.52
C GLN A 10 34.95 18.09 -7.65
N VAL A 11 34.25 16.98 -7.38
CA VAL A 11 33.86 16.02 -8.42
C VAL A 11 32.34 16.01 -8.44
N ASP A 12 31.79 16.95 -9.21
CA ASP A 12 30.45 16.82 -9.78
C ASP A 12 30.48 15.60 -10.73
N HIS A 13 29.61 14.63 -10.46
CA HIS A 13 29.43 13.48 -11.34
C HIS A 13 28.17 13.70 -12.17
N ASP A 14 28.43 14.18 -13.37
CA ASP A 14 27.48 14.46 -14.44
C ASP A 14 27.00 13.18 -15.16
N GLU A 15 25.78 13.27 -15.69
CA GLU A 15 25.14 12.56 -16.81
C GLU A 15 25.42 11.08 -17.11
N ARG A 16 24.33 10.29 -17.16
CA ARG A 16 24.00 9.53 -18.38
C ARG A 16 22.53 9.13 -18.50
N ARG A 17 21.90 9.71 -19.52
CA ARG A 17 20.99 9.08 -20.50
C ARG A 17 19.64 8.52 -20.04
N ALA A 18 18.63 9.26 -20.49
CA ALA A 18 17.76 8.85 -21.60
C ALA A 18 16.52 7.99 -21.26
N GLN A 19 15.39 8.53 -21.75
CA GLN A 19 14.20 7.82 -22.22
C GLN A 19 13.28 7.25 -21.14
N VAL A 20 12.11 7.87 -20.94
CA VAL A 20 10.84 7.37 -21.53
C VAL A 20 9.90 8.58 -21.70
N GLU A 21 9.86 9.14 -22.91
CA GLU A 21 8.65 9.78 -23.41
C GLU A 21 7.67 8.65 -23.74
N HIS A 22 6.49 8.65 -23.15
CA HIS A 22 5.36 7.87 -23.67
C HIS A 22 4.26 8.86 -24.04
N GLU A 23 4.34 9.33 -25.27
CA GLU A 23 3.22 9.89 -26.02
C GLU A 23 2.12 8.83 -26.11
N GLN A 24 0.88 9.17 -25.75
CA GLN A 24 -0.28 8.55 -26.38
C GLN A 24 -1.19 9.63 -26.93
N ALA A 25 -0.94 9.88 -28.21
CA ALA A 25 -1.74 10.71 -29.10
C ALA A 25 -3.20 10.26 -29.08
N GLY A 26 -4.09 11.25 -29.00
CA GLY A 26 -5.43 11.11 -29.54
C GLY A 26 -5.37 11.09 -31.06
N ASP A 27 -6.15 10.21 -31.68
CA ASP A 27 -6.55 10.37 -33.07
C ASP A 27 -8.01 9.94 -33.22
N ALA A 28 -8.76 10.81 -33.87
CA ALA A 28 -10.13 10.62 -34.27
C ALA A 28 -10.14 10.47 -35.80
N ARG A 29 -10.77 9.42 -36.33
CA ARG A 29 -11.86 9.48 -37.33
C ARG A 29 -12.10 8.15 -38.06
N ALA A 30 -13.40 7.85 -38.16
CA ALA A 30 -14.15 7.30 -39.29
C ALA A 30 -13.47 6.33 -40.27
N ALA A 31 -14.05 5.14 -40.40
CA ALA A 31 -14.19 4.49 -41.69
C ALA A 31 -15.53 3.75 -41.76
N THR A 32 -16.31 4.12 -42.77
CA THR A 32 -17.49 3.46 -43.29
C THR A 32 -17.11 2.08 -43.86
N ASP A 33 -17.91 1.04 -43.62
CA ASP A 33 -17.96 -0.08 -44.57
C ASP A 33 -19.38 -0.58 -44.74
N THR A 34 -19.84 -0.46 -45.98
CA THR A 34 -21.09 -0.98 -46.50
C THR A 34 -20.83 -2.41 -46.93
N SER A 35 -21.32 -3.40 -46.17
CA SER A 35 -21.44 -4.77 -46.67
C SER A 35 -22.90 -5.18 -46.72
N ARG A 36 -23.48 -5.06 -47.92
CA ARG A 36 -24.69 -5.79 -48.30
C ARG A 36 -24.33 -7.27 -48.38
N ASN A 37 -25.03 -8.13 -47.65
CA ASN A 37 -25.19 -9.50 -48.09
C ASN A 37 -26.61 -9.99 -47.81
N THR A 38 -27.33 -10.27 -48.90
CA THR A 38 -28.63 -10.93 -48.92
C THR A 38 -28.44 -12.43 -48.72
N ILE A 39 -29.13 -13.03 -47.76
CA ILE A 39 -29.53 -14.44 -47.86
C ILE A 39 -30.71 -14.75 -46.93
N VAL A 40 -31.79 -15.19 -47.58
CA VAL A 40 -33.04 -15.73 -47.04
C VAL A 40 -32.78 -17.00 -46.23
N ALA A 41 -33.30 -17.08 -45.00
CA ALA A 41 -33.52 -18.36 -44.34
C ALA A 41 -34.61 -18.30 -43.25
N LYS A 42 -35.66 -19.05 -43.55
CA LYS A 42 -36.78 -19.57 -42.76
C LYS A 42 -36.45 -19.91 -41.29
N GLY A 43 -37.26 -19.33 -40.39
CA GLY A 43 -37.62 -19.75 -39.02
C GLY A 43 -36.67 -20.60 -38.18
N ASN A 44 -36.25 -20.09 -37.02
CA ASN A 44 -35.86 -20.96 -35.90
C ASN A 44 -36.22 -20.34 -34.54
N LYS A 45 -36.83 -21.16 -33.68
CA LYS A 45 -37.33 -20.83 -32.33
C LYS A 45 -36.17 -20.39 -31.41
N PRO A 46 -36.36 -19.45 -30.46
CA PRO A 46 -35.31 -19.11 -29.50
C PRO A 46 -35.04 -20.31 -28.58
N LYS A 47 -33.84 -20.89 -28.68
CA LYS A 47 -33.34 -21.86 -27.70
C LYS A 47 -33.14 -21.13 -26.37
N LYS A 48 -33.96 -21.48 -25.40
CA LYS A 48 -33.89 -21.08 -23.99
C LYS A 48 -32.48 -21.39 -23.47
N SER A 49 -31.69 -20.35 -23.21
CA SER A 49 -30.40 -20.50 -22.55
C SER A 49 -30.60 -21.10 -21.15
N PRO A 50 -29.72 -21.98 -20.67
CA PRO A 50 -29.81 -22.50 -19.31
C PRO A 50 -29.67 -21.32 -18.35
N LYS A 51 -30.71 -21.14 -17.53
CA LYS A 51 -30.78 -20.12 -16.50
C LYS A 51 -29.66 -20.42 -15.50
N LYS A 52 -28.52 -19.74 -15.63
CA LYS A 52 -27.44 -19.80 -14.64
C LYS A 52 -28.06 -19.43 -13.30
N ASN A 53 -28.01 -20.36 -12.37
CA ASN A 53 -28.52 -20.26 -11.02
C ASN A 53 -27.80 -19.10 -10.31
N SER A 54 -28.55 -18.03 -10.03
CA SER A 54 -28.07 -16.84 -9.32
C SER A 54 -27.46 -17.13 -7.95
N GLY A 55 -27.77 -18.29 -7.35
CA GLY A 55 -27.18 -18.76 -6.09
C GLY A 55 -25.67 -19.01 -6.17
N ASP A 56 -25.17 -19.57 -7.27
CA ASP A 56 -23.74 -19.86 -7.44
C ASP A 56 -22.92 -18.56 -7.57
N ALA A 57 -23.49 -17.57 -8.27
CA ALA A 57 -22.90 -16.23 -8.38
C ALA A 57 -22.86 -15.52 -7.01
N LEU A 58 -23.92 -15.62 -6.20
CA LEU A 58 -23.96 -14.99 -4.88
C LEU A 58 -22.96 -15.63 -3.91
N VAL A 59 -22.83 -16.95 -3.92
CA VAL A 59 -21.83 -17.68 -3.10
C VAL A 59 -20.42 -17.28 -3.51
N GLY A 60 -20.15 -17.18 -4.82
CA GLY A 60 -18.86 -16.71 -5.33
C GLY A 60 -18.54 -15.25 -4.97
N VAL A 61 -19.56 -14.39 -4.83
CA VAL A 61 -19.39 -13.03 -4.33
C VAL A 61 -19.12 -13.04 -2.82
N MET A 62 -19.86 -13.83 -2.04
CA MET A 62 -19.69 -13.93 -0.60
C MET A 62 -18.31 -14.49 -0.21
N HIS A 63 -17.81 -15.50 -0.93
CA HIS A 63 -16.46 -16.02 -0.73
C HIS A 63 -15.39 -14.93 -0.96
N ARG A 64 -15.52 -14.15 -2.04
CA ARG A 64 -14.61 -13.02 -2.29
C ARG A 64 -14.71 -11.94 -1.21
N PHE A 65 -15.90 -11.67 -0.68
CA PHE A 65 -16.06 -10.70 0.41
C PHE A 65 -15.37 -11.17 1.69
N VAL A 66 -15.41 -12.46 2.01
CA VAL A 66 -14.67 -13.03 3.16
C VAL A 66 -13.16 -12.92 2.92
N ASP A 67 -12.68 -13.29 1.72
CA ASP A 67 -11.26 -13.17 1.36
C ASP A 67 -10.76 -11.72 1.38
N ILE A 68 -11.59 -10.77 0.95
CA ILE A 68 -11.29 -9.33 0.98
C ILE A 68 -11.26 -8.84 2.43
N LYS A 69 -12.24 -9.22 3.26
CA LYS A 69 -12.28 -8.87 4.69
C LYS A 69 -11.11 -9.45 5.48
N GLU A 70 -10.72 -10.68 5.18
CA GLU A 70 -9.55 -11.32 5.80
C GLU A 70 -8.25 -10.65 5.34
N LYS A 71 -8.17 -10.27 4.05
CA LYS A 71 -7.04 -9.48 3.54
C LYS A 71 -7.01 -8.06 4.12
N GLU A 72 -8.13 -7.37 4.27
CA GLU A 72 -8.21 -6.03 4.88
C GLU A 72 -7.90 -6.08 6.39
N ALA A 73 -8.31 -7.13 7.11
CA ALA A 73 -7.89 -7.33 8.50
C ALA A 73 -6.37 -7.50 8.65
N THR A 74 -5.68 -7.91 7.59
CA THR A 74 -4.20 -8.02 7.55
C THR A 74 -3.52 -6.86 6.81
N LYS A 75 -4.28 -6.04 6.09
CA LYS A 75 -3.77 -4.90 5.30
C LYS A 75 -4.18 -3.61 5.98
N GLU A 76 -3.25 -3.16 6.80
CA GLU A 76 -2.93 -1.74 6.94
C GLU A 76 -4.00 -0.88 7.62
N ASP A 77 -3.87 -0.79 8.95
CA ASP A 77 -3.87 0.52 9.61
C ASP A 77 -2.87 1.38 8.81
N GLY A 78 -3.35 2.14 7.82
CA GLY A 78 -2.55 2.69 6.73
C GLY A 78 -1.28 3.39 7.18
N ASN A 79 -0.14 2.70 7.24
CA ASN A 79 1.19 3.12 7.72
C ASN A 79 1.27 3.78 9.13
N GLU A 80 0.19 4.42 9.60
CA GLU A 80 0.17 5.38 10.70
C GLU A 80 0.43 4.71 12.05
N PHE A 81 -0.14 3.53 12.26
CA PHE A 81 0.05 2.75 13.49
C PHE A 81 0.76 1.41 13.22
N SER A 82 1.60 1.38 12.17
CA SER A 82 2.38 0.19 11.85
C SER A 82 3.35 -0.19 12.97
N ILE A 83 3.64 -1.48 13.12
CA ILE A 83 4.66 -1.96 14.07
C ILE A 83 6.01 -1.28 13.80
N THR A 84 6.36 -1.11 12.52
CA THR A 84 7.60 -0.43 12.10
C THR A 84 7.65 1.01 12.63
N ARG A 85 6.54 1.76 12.53
CA ARG A 85 6.46 3.11 13.09
C ARG A 85 6.57 3.10 14.61
N CYS A 86 5.85 2.21 15.30
CA CYS A 86 5.95 2.06 16.75
C CYS A 86 7.39 1.77 17.20
N MET A 87 8.13 0.92 16.47
CA MET A 87 9.53 0.66 16.75
C MET A 87 10.43 1.87 16.51
N ALA A 88 10.15 2.68 15.49
CA ALA A 88 10.90 3.91 15.23
C ALA A 88 10.72 4.90 16.38
N GLU A 89 9.47 5.14 16.80
CA GLU A 89 9.14 6.01 17.94
C GLU A 89 9.67 5.48 19.27
N LEU A 90 9.63 4.16 19.51
CA LEU A 90 10.21 3.55 20.71
C LEU A 90 11.72 3.81 20.83
N ARG A 91 12.42 3.99 19.71
CA ARG A 91 13.86 4.32 19.70
C ARG A 91 14.12 5.79 20.03
N THR A 92 13.15 6.69 19.83
CA THR A 92 13.27 8.12 20.12
C THR A 92 13.01 8.43 21.59
N LEU A 93 12.32 7.53 22.32
CA LEU A 93 12.09 7.69 23.75
C LEU A 93 13.40 7.72 24.55
N GLN A 94 13.60 8.81 25.29
CA GLN A 94 14.68 8.95 26.26
C GLN A 94 14.36 8.12 27.53
N GLU A 95 15.39 7.71 28.27
CA GLU A 95 15.26 7.06 29.59
C GLU A 95 14.54 5.70 29.64
N ILE A 96 14.26 5.10 28.48
CA ILE A 96 13.76 3.73 28.40
C ILE A 96 14.92 2.73 28.39
N THR A 97 14.86 1.74 29.27
CA THR A 97 15.86 0.68 29.41
C THR A 97 15.75 -0.37 28.29
N PRO A 98 16.82 -1.14 28.01
CA PRO A 98 16.75 -2.20 27.01
C PRO A 98 15.69 -3.27 27.29
N ASP A 99 15.43 -3.58 28.56
CA ASP A 99 14.43 -4.57 28.95
C ASP A 99 13.00 -4.04 28.72
N GLU A 100 12.74 -2.79 29.11
CA GLU A 100 11.48 -2.09 28.82
C GLU A 100 11.21 -2.03 27.31
N LYS A 101 12.24 -1.80 26.48
CA LYS A 101 12.10 -1.83 25.01
C LYS A 101 11.65 -3.21 24.52
N LEU A 102 12.23 -4.29 25.02
CA LEU A 102 11.84 -5.65 24.65
C LEU A 102 10.42 -5.99 25.08
N MET A 103 10.02 -5.56 26.28
CA MET A 103 8.67 -5.77 26.80
C MET A 103 7.63 -4.96 26.00
N ALA A 104 7.96 -3.72 25.59
CA ALA A 104 7.11 -2.90 24.74
C ALA A 104 6.80 -3.55 23.36
N LEU A 105 7.72 -4.36 22.81
CA LEU A 105 7.44 -5.10 21.57
C LEU A 105 6.26 -6.09 21.72
N LYS A 106 5.99 -6.57 22.94
CA LYS A 106 4.81 -7.42 23.21
C LYS A 106 3.52 -6.60 23.15
N LEU A 107 3.56 -5.34 23.61
CA LEU A 107 2.41 -4.43 23.57
C LEU A 107 1.99 -4.14 22.13
N PHE A 108 2.95 -3.98 21.20
CA PHE A 108 2.68 -3.66 19.80
C PHE A 108 2.02 -4.78 18.98
N LYS A 109 1.89 -5.99 19.54
CA LYS A 109 1.12 -7.07 18.89
C LYS A 109 -0.38 -6.75 18.80
N ILE A 110 -0.88 -5.90 19.70
CA ILE A 110 -2.27 -5.46 19.75
C ILE A 110 -2.39 -4.14 18.97
N ALA A 111 -3.38 -4.02 18.08
CA ALA A 111 -3.56 -2.83 17.24
C ALA A 111 -3.85 -1.57 18.05
N ASP A 112 -4.80 -1.64 18.97
CA ASP A 112 -5.18 -0.53 19.85
C ASP A 112 -4.00 0.00 20.67
N ASN A 113 -3.09 -0.90 21.10
CA ASN A 113 -1.88 -0.50 21.82
C ASN A 113 -0.89 0.28 20.94
N ARG A 114 -0.84 -0.02 19.63
CA ARG A 114 0.00 0.72 18.68
C ARG A 114 -0.54 2.13 18.48
N GLU A 115 -1.84 2.25 18.26
CA GLU A 115 -2.52 3.55 18.13
C GLU A 115 -2.34 4.40 19.39
N MET A 116 -2.62 3.83 20.55
CA MET A 116 -2.44 4.52 21.84
C MET A 116 -0.99 4.98 22.01
N PHE A 117 -0.01 4.10 21.77
CA PHE A 117 1.40 4.45 21.90
C PHE A 117 1.81 5.60 20.98
N VAL A 118 1.43 5.56 19.70
CA VAL A 118 1.78 6.62 18.73
C VAL A 118 1.17 7.96 19.14
N ASN A 119 -0.07 7.97 19.62
CA ASN A 119 -0.72 9.19 20.11
C ASN A 119 -0.01 9.74 21.35
N LEU A 120 0.34 8.90 22.32
CA LEU A 120 1.07 9.32 23.53
C LEU A 120 2.49 9.83 23.24
N VAL A 121 3.14 9.34 22.18
CA VAL A 121 4.46 9.84 21.77
C VAL A 121 4.35 11.25 21.16
N ALA A 122 3.25 11.58 20.50
CA ALA A 122 3.04 12.87 19.85
C ALA A 122 3.09 14.05 20.84
N ASP A 123 2.67 13.81 22.08
CA ASP A 123 2.62 14.82 23.16
C ASP A 123 4.00 15.18 23.72
N LYS A 124 5.01 14.31 23.54
CA LYS A 124 6.42 14.51 23.99
C LYS A 124 6.57 14.90 25.47
N ASP A 125 5.61 14.56 26.30
CA ASP A 125 5.51 14.90 27.72
C ASP A 125 6.00 13.76 28.65
N GLY A 126 6.48 12.66 28.06
CA GLY A 126 6.91 11.46 28.79
C GLY A 126 5.77 10.49 29.13
N THR A 127 4.52 10.81 28.78
CA THR A 127 3.36 9.95 29.08
C THR A 127 3.46 8.60 28.38
N ALA A 128 4.03 8.54 27.17
CA ALA A 128 4.31 7.27 26.48
C ALA A 128 5.20 6.32 27.29
N LEU A 129 6.26 6.84 27.93
CA LEU A 129 7.17 6.04 28.76
C LEU A 129 6.48 5.57 30.03
N LEU A 130 5.72 6.44 30.70
CA LEU A 130 4.93 6.07 31.87
C LEU A 130 3.89 4.99 31.54
N TRP A 131 3.26 5.10 30.38
CA TRP A 131 2.30 4.11 29.88
C TRP A 131 2.96 2.76 29.66
N ILE A 132 4.13 2.69 29.01
CA ILE A 132 4.89 1.45 28.84
C ILE A 132 5.15 0.81 30.21
N ARG A 133 5.71 1.57 31.16
CA ARG A 133 6.04 1.09 32.51
C ARG A 133 4.84 0.55 33.29
N ARG A 134 3.64 1.03 32.98
CA ARG A 134 2.39 0.57 33.61
C ARG A 134 1.88 -0.76 33.05
N HIS A 135 2.28 -1.12 31.84
CA HIS A 135 1.74 -2.26 31.09
C HIS A 135 2.73 -3.42 30.88
N ILE A 136 3.94 -3.31 31.44
CA ILE A 136 4.98 -4.35 31.40
C ILE A 136 5.15 -5.03 32.75
#